data_AF-A0A1F2SCR5-F1
#
_entry.id   AF-A0A1F2SCR5-F1
#
_cell.length_a   1.000
_cell.length_b   1.000
_cell.length_c   1.000
_cell.angle_alpha   90.00
_cell.angle_beta   90.00
_cell.angle_gamma   90.00
#
_symmetry.space_group_name_H-M   'P 1'
#
loop_
_entity.id
_entity.type
_entity.pdbx_description
1 polymer ?
#
loop_
_entity_poly.entity_id
_entity_poly.type
_entity_poly.pdbx_seq_one_letter_code
_entity_poly.pdbx_strand_id
1 'polypeptide(L)'
;MTVFEWLAQHKDFIAVAAGIIGMVTGSIGIILAVISYRRTSLYKKLDLRLDLRKLDADLNEALAQLTGLLTFARDSRERITAATGQTGAWQHWIGEFDVDCKVAQGVDATFKAAPKNYRGLSDIALEEKLVESHRLRTKVDQLIEK
;
A
#
# COMPACT_ATOMS: atom_id res chain seq x y z
N MET A 1 -14.29 68.33 10.61
CA MET A 1 -13.88 67.37 9.57
C MET A 1 -13.99 65.98 10.18
N THR A 2 -15.02 65.24 9.78
CA THR A 2 -15.26 63.89 10.31
C THR A 2 -14.41 62.87 9.55
N VAL A 3 -14.09 61.72 10.16
CA VAL A 3 -13.31 60.64 9.52
C VAL A 3 -13.96 60.19 8.20
N PHE A 4 -15.29 60.25 8.12
CA PHE A 4 -16.05 59.94 6.91
C PHE A 4 -15.78 60.91 5.74
N GLU A 5 -15.62 62.21 6.01
CA GLU A 5 -15.30 63.21 4.97
C GLU A 5 -13.87 63.03 4.45
N TRP A 6 -12.92 62.71 5.34
CA TRP A 6 -11.53 62.44 4.94
C TRP A 6 -11.40 61.18 4.08
N LEU A 7 -12.10 60.09 4.47
CA LEU A 7 -12.18 58.86 3.68
C LEU A 7 -12.86 59.12 2.33
N ALA A 8 -13.88 59.97 2.29
CA ALA A 8 -14.57 60.35 1.04
C ALA A 8 -13.68 61.13 0.08
N GLN A 9 -12.76 61.95 0.60
CA GLN A 9 -11.81 62.73 -0.20
C GLN A 9 -10.63 61.91 -0.74
N HIS A 10 -10.33 60.73 -0.16
CA HIS A 10 -9.18 59.88 -0.53
C HIS A 10 -9.58 58.48 -1.04
N LYS A 11 -10.84 58.28 -1.45
CA LYS A 11 -11.38 56.98 -1.88
C LYS A 11 -10.54 56.28 -2.95
N ASP A 12 -10.05 57.04 -3.93
CA ASP A 12 -9.30 56.49 -5.07
C ASP A 12 -7.93 55.95 -4.63
N PHE A 13 -7.23 56.66 -3.74
CA PHE A 13 -5.95 56.21 -3.19
C PHE A 13 -6.12 54.94 -2.35
N ILE A 14 -7.17 54.88 -1.53
CA ILE A 14 -7.47 53.71 -0.70
C ILE A 14 -7.84 52.51 -1.58
N ALA A 15 -8.62 52.71 -2.65
CA ALA A 15 -8.99 51.67 -3.58
C ALA A 15 -7.77 51.10 -4.33
N VAL A 16 -6.86 51.96 -4.80
CA VAL A 16 -5.62 51.52 -5.46
C VAL A 16 -4.69 50.79 -4.50
N ALA A 17 -4.50 51.32 -3.28
CA ALA A 17 -3.67 50.66 -2.27
C ALA A 17 -4.22 49.29 -1.87
N ALA A 18 -5.54 49.20 -1.65
CA ALA A 18 -6.21 47.93 -1.37
C ALA A 18 -6.11 46.94 -2.54
N GLY A 19 -6.21 47.42 -3.79
CA GLY A 19 -6.03 46.61 -4.99
C GLY A 19 -4.63 46.02 -5.11
N ILE A 20 -3.59 46.82 -4.88
CA ILE A 20 -2.20 46.36 -4.93
C ILE A 20 -1.94 45.31 -3.83
N ILE A 21 -2.37 45.60 -2.60
CA ILE A 21 -2.23 44.65 -1.48
C ILE A 21 -2.97 43.35 -1.80
N GLY A 22 -4.21 43.43 -2.31
CA GLY A 22 -5.00 42.28 -2.72
C GLY A 22 -4.32 41.43 -3.80
N MET A 23 -3.72 42.06 -4.81
CA MET A 23 -2.98 41.35 -5.86
C MET A 23 -1.73 40.64 -5.33
N VAL A 24 -0.98 41.31 -4.44
CA VAL A 24 0.23 40.72 -3.83
C VAL A 24 -0.15 39.54 -2.94
N THR A 25 -1.13 39.70 -2.05
CA THR A 25 -1.61 38.63 -1.18
C THR A 25 -2.21 37.47 -1.98
N GLY A 26 -2.99 37.76 -3.04
CA GLY A 26 -3.55 36.74 -3.92
C GLY A 26 -2.48 35.91 -4.62
N SER A 27 -1.42 36.57 -5.13
CA SER A 27 -0.30 35.90 -5.80
C SER A 27 0.48 34.99 -4.85
N ILE A 28 0.75 35.46 -3.62
CA ILE A 28 1.39 34.65 -2.58
C ILE A 28 0.52 33.44 -2.22
N GLY A 29 -0.80 33.62 -2.12
CA GLY A 29 -1.75 32.54 -1.87
C GLY A 29 -1.69 31.43 -2.93
N ILE A 30 -1.61 31.80 -4.21
CA ILE A 30 -1.48 30.83 -5.31
C ILE A 30 -0.16 30.06 -5.22
N ILE A 31 0.95 30.75 -4.93
CA ILE A 31 2.27 30.10 -4.79
C ILE A 31 2.24 29.08 -3.63
N LEU A 32 1.71 29.47 -2.49
CA LEU A 32 1.57 28.59 -1.32
C LEU A 32 0.66 27.39 -1.61
N ALA A 33 -0.44 27.60 -2.35
CA ALA A 33 -1.33 26.51 -2.76
C ALA A 33 -0.60 25.49 -3.65
N VAL A 34 0.21 25.94 -4.61
CA VAL A 34 0.99 25.06 -5.48
C VAL A 34 2.07 24.31 -4.69
N ILE A 35 2.77 24.98 -3.78
CA ILE A 35 3.78 24.33 -2.92
C ILE A 35 3.14 23.28 -2.02
N SER A 36 2.00 23.61 -1.40
CA SER A 36 1.24 22.70 -0.55
C SER A 36 0.77 21.49 -1.33
N TYR A 37 0.19 21.69 -2.52
CA TYR A 37 -0.24 20.60 -3.40
C TYR A 37 0.91 19.65 -3.76
N ARG A 38 2.08 20.20 -4.12
CA ARG A 38 3.27 19.40 -4.42
C ARG A 38 3.75 18.63 -3.19
N ARG A 39 3.80 19.25 -2.01
CA ARG A 39 4.19 18.59 -0.76
C ARG A 39 3.25 17.45 -0.41
N THR A 40 1.94 17.66 -0.49
CA THR A 40 0.94 16.62 -0.21
C THR A 40 1.10 15.41 -1.14
N SER A 41 1.35 15.62 -2.44
CA SER A 41 1.61 14.51 -3.36
C SER A 41 2.89 13.73 -3.03
N LEU A 42 3.95 14.42 -2.55
CA LEU A 42 5.19 13.76 -2.13
C LEU A 42 5.02 12.96 -0.86
N TYR A 43 4.25 13.46 0.12
CA TYR A 43 3.93 12.71 1.33
C TYR A 43 3.11 11.46 1.01
N LYS A 44 2.09 11.57 0.14
CA LYS A 44 1.30 10.42 -0.31
C LYS A 44 2.18 9.35 -0.98
N LYS A 45 3.09 9.75 -1.88
CA LYS A 45 4.07 8.84 -2.50
C LYS A 45 4.94 8.12 -1.48
N LEU A 46 5.41 8.84 -0.46
CA LEU A 46 6.28 8.26 0.56
C LEU A 46 5.53 7.26 1.44
N ASP A 47 4.32 7.63 1.85
CA ASP A 47 3.43 6.81 2.67
C ASP A 47 3.09 5.51 1.98
N LEU A 48 2.61 5.57 0.72
CA LEU A 48 2.32 4.37 -0.07
C LEU A 48 3.53 3.45 -0.26
N ARG A 49 4.73 4.02 -0.42
CA ARG A 49 5.96 3.22 -0.52
C ARG A 49 6.31 2.54 0.79
N LEU A 50 6.01 3.18 1.91
CA LEU A 50 6.24 2.60 3.23
C LEU A 50 5.25 1.46 3.47
N ASP A 51 3.97 1.68 3.19
CA ASP A 51 2.92 0.66 3.29
C ASP A 51 3.20 -0.55 2.41
N LEU A 52 3.59 -0.35 1.15
CA LEU A 52 4.01 -1.44 0.25
C LEU A 52 5.17 -2.25 0.83
N ARG A 53 6.19 -1.57 1.37
CA ARG A 53 7.35 -2.26 1.98
C ARG A 53 6.97 -3.03 3.23
N LYS A 54 6.06 -2.50 4.03
CA LYS A 54 5.54 -3.18 5.22
C LYS A 54 4.76 -4.42 4.80
N LEU A 55 3.85 -4.27 3.84
CA LEU A 55 3.05 -5.37 3.31
C LEU A 55 3.92 -6.46 2.67
N ASP A 56 5.00 -6.09 1.99
CA ASP A 56 5.98 -7.03 1.45
C ASP A 56 6.74 -7.79 2.55
N ALA A 57 7.09 -7.12 3.65
CA ALA A 57 7.70 -7.77 4.80
C ALA A 57 6.72 -8.76 5.46
N ASP A 58 5.48 -8.33 5.67
CA ASP A 58 4.42 -9.16 6.24
C ASP A 58 4.15 -10.38 5.33
N LEU A 59 4.08 -10.19 4.01
CA LEU A 59 3.91 -11.27 3.02
C LEU A 59 5.05 -12.30 3.06
N ASN A 60 6.30 -11.84 3.17
CA ASN A 60 7.44 -12.75 3.32
C ASN A 60 7.31 -13.60 4.58
N GLU A 61 6.93 -12.98 5.70
CA GLU A 61 6.74 -13.69 6.97
C GLU A 61 5.62 -14.74 6.86
N ALA A 62 4.48 -14.37 6.25
CA ALA A 62 3.36 -15.28 6.06
C ALA A 62 3.69 -16.43 5.10
N LEU A 63 4.46 -16.19 4.03
CA LEU A 63 4.95 -17.25 3.15
C LEU A 63 5.92 -18.20 3.87
N ALA A 64 6.79 -17.67 4.74
CA ALA A 64 7.67 -18.48 5.57
C ALA A 64 6.86 -19.34 6.56
N GLN A 65 5.84 -18.76 7.19
CA GLN A 65 4.94 -19.47 8.09
C GLN A 65 4.15 -20.56 7.36
N LEU A 66 3.56 -20.25 6.20
CA LEU A 66 2.83 -21.21 5.37
C LEU A 66 3.72 -22.39 4.96
N THR A 67 4.97 -22.11 4.56
CA THR A 67 5.93 -23.17 4.22
C THR A 67 6.22 -24.05 5.43
N GLY A 68 6.42 -23.45 6.62
CA GLY A 68 6.60 -24.18 7.87
C GLY A 68 5.41 -25.07 8.21
N LEU A 69 4.19 -24.54 8.12
CA LEU A 69 2.95 -25.28 8.39
C LEU A 69 2.74 -26.44 7.42
N LEU A 70 2.99 -26.24 6.12
CA LEU A 70 2.90 -27.29 5.12
C LEU A 70 3.88 -28.43 5.42
N THR A 71 5.14 -28.12 5.75
CA THR A 71 6.13 -29.15 6.12
C THR A 71 5.73 -29.90 7.39
N PHE A 72 5.28 -29.19 8.42
CA PHE A 72 4.81 -29.80 9.66
C PHE A 72 3.58 -30.71 9.45
N ALA A 73 2.60 -30.26 8.68
CA ALA A 73 1.38 -31.01 8.38
C ALA A 73 1.70 -32.31 7.64
N ARG A 74 2.62 -32.27 6.68
CA ARG A 74 3.12 -33.45 5.96
C ARG A 74 3.81 -34.43 6.89
N ASP A 75 4.79 -33.97 7.65
CA ASP A 75 5.58 -34.85 8.52
C ASP A 75 4.70 -35.48 9.62
N SER A 76 3.71 -34.74 10.12
CA SER A 76 2.71 -35.24 11.08
C SER A 76 1.84 -36.35 10.49
N ARG A 77 1.22 -36.11 9.32
CA ARG A 77 0.35 -37.09 8.67
C ARG A 77 1.11 -38.31 8.14
N GLU A 78 2.37 -38.15 7.72
CA GLU A 78 3.24 -39.26 7.34
C GLU A 78 3.45 -40.21 8.52
N ARG A 79 3.76 -39.68 9.72
CA ARG A 79 3.90 -40.49 10.94
C ARG A 79 2.61 -41.21 11.31
N ILE A 80 1.47 -40.53 11.22
CA ILE A 80 0.16 -41.14 11.51
C ILE A 80 -0.15 -42.26 10.50
N THR A 81 0.11 -42.03 9.22
CA THR A 81 -0.12 -43.04 8.16
C THR A 81 0.80 -44.23 8.35
N ALA A 82 2.08 -44.02 8.69
CA ALA A 82 3.02 -45.09 9.00
C ALA A 82 2.58 -45.92 10.21
N ALA A 83 1.96 -45.30 11.21
CA ALA A 83 1.46 -45.99 12.41
C ALA A 83 0.11 -46.72 12.20
N THR A 84 -0.77 -46.19 11.35
CA THR A 84 -2.15 -46.68 11.18
C THR A 84 -2.38 -47.50 9.91
N GLY A 85 -1.47 -47.42 8.93
CA GLY A 85 -1.59 -48.13 7.64
C GLY A 85 -2.67 -47.60 6.69
N GLN A 86 -3.26 -46.43 6.98
CA GLN A 86 -4.36 -45.85 6.16
C GLN A 86 -3.85 -45.16 4.89
N THR A 87 -3.55 -45.94 3.85
CA THR A 87 -2.93 -45.45 2.60
C THR A 87 -3.87 -44.67 1.68
N GLY A 88 -5.17 -44.98 1.66
CA GLY A 88 -6.13 -44.32 0.75
C GLY A 88 -6.41 -42.86 1.10
N ALA A 89 -6.62 -42.55 2.38
CA ALA A 89 -6.82 -41.17 2.85
C ALA A 89 -5.54 -40.32 2.67
N TRP A 90 -4.37 -40.94 2.83
CA TRP A 90 -3.08 -40.32 2.57
C TRP A 90 -2.91 -39.92 1.11
N GLN A 91 -3.27 -40.80 0.17
CA GLN A 91 -3.15 -40.53 -1.27
C GLN A 91 -4.09 -39.43 -1.77
N HIS A 92 -5.27 -39.29 -1.17
CA HIS A 92 -6.13 -38.15 -1.46
C HIS A 92 -5.52 -36.85 -0.92
N TRP A 93 -5.09 -36.87 0.33
CA TRP A 93 -4.52 -35.70 0.99
C TRP A 93 -3.22 -35.20 0.33
N ILE A 94 -2.34 -36.10 -0.13
CA ILE A 94 -1.11 -35.69 -0.80
C ILE A 94 -1.38 -34.94 -2.12
N GLY A 95 -2.50 -35.25 -2.79
CA GLY A 95 -2.96 -34.53 -3.96
C GLY A 95 -3.40 -33.11 -3.63
N GLU A 96 -4.17 -32.93 -2.56
CA GLU A 96 -4.54 -31.60 -2.05
C GLU A 96 -3.31 -30.80 -1.59
N PHE A 97 -2.38 -31.46 -0.92
CA PHE A 97 -1.11 -30.87 -0.50
C PHE A 97 -0.27 -30.37 -1.68
N ASP A 98 -0.16 -31.13 -2.78
CA ASP A 98 0.56 -30.71 -3.98
C ASP A 98 -0.09 -29.49 -4.65
N VAL A 99 -1.43 -29.42 -4.64
CA VAL A 99 -2.17 -28.24 -5.11
C VAL A 99 -1.86 -27.02 -4.24
N ASP A 100 -1.95 -27.16 -2.92
CA ASP A 100 -1.69 -26.05 -1.99
C ASP A 100 -0.22 -25.58 -2.09
N CYS A 101 0.74 -26.51 -2.25
CA CYS A 101 2.14 -26.19 -2.53
C CYS A 101 2.33 -25.42 -3.84
N LYS A 102 1.65 -25.82 -4.93
CA LYS A 102 1.71 -25.11 -6.22
C LYS A 102 1.13 -23.70 -6.12
N VAL A 103 0.04 -23.52 -5.37
CA VAL A 103 -0.53 -22.20 -5.12
C VAL A 103 0.46 -21.33 -4.33
N ALA A 104 1.06 -21.87 -3.26
CA ALA A 104 2.06 -21.16 -2.47
C ALA A 104 3.30 -20.76 -3.31
N GLN A 105 3.80 -21.66 -4.16
CA GLN A 105 4.90 -21.37 -5.08
C GLN A 105 4.52 -20.32 -6.13
N GLY A 106 3.30 -20.35 -6.65
CA GLY A 106 2.80 -19.33 -7.59
C GLY A 106 2.72 -17.94 -6.96
N VAL A 107 2.29 -17.86 -5.69
CA VAL A 107 2.28 -16.61 -4.93
C VAL A 107 3.71 -16.11 -4.69
N ASP A 108 4.63 -16.97 -4.26
CA ASP A 108 6.05 -16.63 -4.04
C ASP A 108 6.74 -16.15 -5.33
N ALA A 109 6.48 -16.81 -6.46
CA ALA A 109 7.02 -16.40 -7.75
C ALA A 109 6.51 -15.02 -8.18
N THR A 110 5.21 -14.76 -7.99
CA THR A 110 4.58 -13.46 -8.29
C THR A 110 5.16 -12.36 -7.40
N PHE A 111 5.35 -12.67 -6.11
CA PHE A 111 5.94 -11.77 -5.14
C PHE A 111 7.41 -11.43 -5.46
N LYS A 112 8.23 -12.43 -5.80
CA LYS A 112 9.64 -12.23 -6.18
C LYS A 112 9.83 -11.46 -7.49
N ALA A 113 8.86 -11.50 -8.39
CA ALA A 113 8.87 -10.72 -9.62
C ALA A 113 8.60 -9.21 -9.37
N ALA A 114 8.12 -8.84 -8.17
CA ALA A 114 7.88 -7.44 -7.83
C ALA A 114 9.19 -6.64 -7.72
N PRO A 115 9.20 -5.35 -8.12
CA PRO A 115 10.39 -4.52 -8.07
C PRO A 115 10.82 -4.27 -6.62
N LYS A 116 12.09 -4.60 -6.30
CA LYS A 116 12.68 -4.40 -4.96
C LYS A 116 12.66 -2.96 -4.44
N ASN A 117 12.43 -1.97 -5.31
CA ASN A 117 12.40 -0.57 -4.91
C ASN A 117 11.37 0.23 -5.71
N TYR A 118 10.27 0.60 -5.05
CA TYR A 118 9.13 1.33 -5.62
C TYR A 118 9.40 2.82 -5.91
N ARG A 119 10.67 3.25 -5.96
CA ARG A 119 11.07 4.66 -6.12
C ARG A 119 10.69 5.26 -7.47
N GLY A 120 10.58 4.44 -8.52
CA GLY A 120 10.25 4.86 -9.89
C GLY A 120 8.76 4.86 -10.22
N LEU A 121 7.89 4.37 -9.32
CA LEU A 121 6.46 4.26 -9.58
C LEU A 121 5.72 5.59 -9.32
N SER A 122 4.70 5.84 -10.14
CA SER A 122 3.71 6.90 -9.94
C SER A 122 2.72 6.52 -8.83
N ASP A 123 1.95 7.49 -8.32
CA ASP A 123 0.98 7.29 -7.23
C ASP A 123 -0.05 6.22 -7.59
N ILE A 124 -0.58 6.30 -8.82
CA ILE A 124 -1.57 5.34 -9.33
C ILE A 124 -0.95 3.94 -9.40
N ALA A 125 0.28 3.82 -9.90
CA ALA A 125 0.96 2.53 -9.99
C ALA A 125 1.33 1.96 -8.61
N LEU A 126 1.59 2.82 -7.61
CA LEU A 126 1.77 2.41 -6.22
C LEU A 126 0.46 1.90 -5.62
N GLU A 127 -0.67 2.58 -5.86
CA GLU A 127 -1.99 2.16 -5.39
C GLU A 127 -2.38 0.79 -5.97
N GLU A 128 -2.20 0.61 -7.29
CA GLU A 128 -2.48 -0.67 -7.95
C GLU A 128 -1.64 -1.81 -7.36
N LYS A 129 -0.35 -1.56 -7.12
CA LYS A 129 0.54 -2.56 -6.52
C LYS A 129 0.16 -2.88 -5.08
N LEU A 130 -0.28 -1.90 -4.30
CA LEU A 130 -0.74 -2.12 -2.93
C LEU A 130 -1.96 -3.05 -2.91
N VAL A 131 -2.93 -2.82 -3.81
CA VAL A 131 -4.10 -3.68 -3.96
C VAL A 131 -3.71 -5.10 -4.40
N GLU A 132 -2.78 -5.24 -5.33
CA GLU A 132 -2.27 -6.54 -5.78
C GLU A 132 -1.60 -7.32 -4.64
N SER A 133 -0.71 -6.68 -3.90
CA SER A 133 -0.06 -7.30 -2.73
C SER A 133 -1.06 -7.68 -1.64
N HIS A 134 -2.11 -6.89 -1.40
CA HIS A 134 -3.17 -7.26 -0.45
C HIS A 134 -3.95 -8.50 -0.91
N ARG A 135 -4.26 -8.60 -2.21
CA ARG A 135 -4.90 -9.81 -2.76
C ARG A 135 -4.04 -11.05 -2.59
N LEU A 136 -2.72 -10.93 -2.78
CA LEU A 136 -1.79 -12.03 -2.53
C LEU A 136 -1.80 -12.40 -1.04
N ARG A 137 -1.83 -11.41 -0.15
CA ARG A 137 -1.87 -11.66 1.30
C ARG A 137 -3.11 -12.43 1.72
N THR A 138 -4.29 -12.02 1.26
CA THR A 138 -5.54 -12.73 1.53
C THR A 138 -5.50 -14.18 1.06
N LYS A 139 -4.87 -14.47 -0.10
CA LYS A 139 -4.71 -15.86 -0.56
C LYS A 139 -3.80 -16.69 0.36
N VAL A 140 -2.72 -16.09 0.87
CA VAL A 140 -1.82 -16.76 1.82
C VAL A 140 -2.53 -17.03 3.13
N ASP A 141 -3.24 -16.04 3.68
CA ASP A 141 -3.98 -16.20 4.94
C ASP A 141 -5.06 -17.30 4.81
N GLN A 142 -5.76 -17.37 3.67
CA GLN A 142 -6.73 -18.45 3.38
C GLN A 142 -6.09 -19.84 3.37
N LEU A 143 -4.83 -19.98 2.92
CA LEU A 143 -4.12 -21.26 2.94
C LEU A 143 -3.61 -21.61 4.34
N ILE A 144 -3.37 -20.62 5.19
CA ILE A 144 -2.95 -20.82 6.59
C ILE A 144 -4.12 -21.25 7.47
N GLU A 145 -5.32 -20.69 7.25
CA GLU A 145 -6.52 -20.98 8.05
C GLU A 145 -7.20 -22.32 7.69
N LYS A 146 -6.81 -22.94 6.57
CA LYS A 146 -7.34 -24.21 6.07
C LYS A 146 -6.78 -25.41 6.82
#